data_AF-A0A2A4QM67-F1
#
_entry.id   AF-A0A2A4QM67-F1
#
_cell.length_a   1.000
_cell.length_b   1.000
_cell.length_c   1.000
_cell.angle_alpha   90.00
_cell.angle_beta   90.00
_cell.angle_gamma   90.00
#
_symmetry.space_group_name_H-M   'P 1'
#
loop_
_entity.id
_entity.type
_entity.pdbx_description
1 polymer ?
#
loop_
_entity_poly.entity_id
_entity_poly.type
_entity_poly.pdbx_seq_one_letter_code
_entity_poly.pdbx_strand_id
1 'polypeptide(L)'
;MKKQEKKIIGFSLLSSIVILTVFAGYELLQNERILHLLDKVQKQLEVYIEKPSTIGLNATQLTDLNYGQEIEEVAVKYGLPANYLKALVVLECSGNKPVEPRFEKHIFRKLKNVRSTKGRYYEKVTHEILHDASDAALKNLSRSWGPFQLMGYKCLQLNVLINDIRGEDALDWGAKWIQMEYGHLLEQKRFKDAFHYHNSGRLFPADGIPATHDPKYVEKGLKYMNHFRK
;
A
#
# COMPACT_ATOMS: atom_id res chain seq x y z
N MET A 1 59.35 -44.05 5.53
CA MET A 1 58.89 -43.44 4.26
C MET A 1 57.35 -43.47 4.14
N LYS A 2 56.59 -42.90 5.11
CA LYS A 2 55.10 -42.96 5.14
C LYS A 2 54.41 -41.70 5.73
N LYS A 3 55.10 -40.55 5.79
CA LYS A 3 54.59 -39.35 6.48
C LYS A 3 54.26 -38.16 5.55
N GLN A 4 54.52 -38.25 4.25
CA GLN A 4 54.34 -37.13 3.31
C GLN A 4 53.02 -37.15 2.52
N GLU A 5 52.36 -38.31 2.34
CA GLU A 5 51.12 -38.39 1.55
C GLU A 5 49.87 -37.85 2.27
N LYS A 6 49.83 -37.85 3.61
CA LYS A 6 48.64 -37.40 4.36
C LYS A 6 48.41 -35.88 4.34
N LYS A 7 49.42 -35.08 4.01
CA LYS A 7 49.33 -33.60 4.09
C LYS A 7 48.68 -32.98 2.83
N ILE A 8 48.82 -33.63 1.68
CA ILE A 8 48.30 -33.12 0.39
C ILE A 8 46.79 -33.34 0.27
N ILE A 9 46.28 -34.46 0.80
CA ILE A 9 44.85 -34.81 0.76
C ILE A 9 44.01 -33.86 1.63
N GLY A 10 44.54 -33.41 2.78
CA GLY A 10 43.83 -32.50 3.68
C GLY A 10 43.57 -31.10 3.10
N PHE A 11 44.46 -30.60 2.23
CA PHE A 11 44.34 -29.26 1.64
C PHE A 11 43.35 -29.25 0.45
N SER A 12 43.30 -30.35 -0.31
CA SER A 12 42.32 -30.59 -1.38
C SER A 12 40.88 -30.71 -0.84
N LEU A 13 40.71 -31.36 0.30
CA LEU A 13 39.38 -31.56 0.90
C LEU A 13 38.84 -30.25 1.52
N LEU A 14 39.70 -29.47 2.20
CA LEU A 14 39.29 -28.19 2.78
C LEU A 14 38.90 -27.16 1.71
N SER A 15 39.68 -27.06 0.63
CA SER A 15 39.37 -26.15 -0.49
C SER A 15 38.06 -26.54 -1.19
N SER A 16 37.80 -27.84 -1.35
CA SER A 16 36.53 -28.33 -1.92
C SER A 16 35.33 -28.02 -1.02
N ILE A 17 35.47 -28.14 0.31
CA ILE A 17 34.41 -27.81 1.27
C ILE A 17 34.10 -26.31 1.27
N VAL A 18 35.13 -25.45 1.20
CA VAL A 18 34.95 -23.99 1.13
C VAL A 18 34.31 -23.56 -0.19
N ILE A 19 34.68 -24.19 -1.31
CA ILE A 19 34.05 -23.90 -2.61
C ILE A 19 32.59 -24.35 -2.59
N LEU A 20 32.27 -25.53 -2.04
CA LEU A 20 30.90 -26.03 -1.91
C LEU A 20 30.03 -25.16 -1.00
N THR A 21 30.56 -24.62 0.11
CA THR A 21 29.79 -23.72 0.98
C THR A 21 29.57 -22.35 0.35
N VAL A 22 30.54 -21.83 -0.40
CA VAL A 22 30.39 -20.59 -1.18
C VAL A 22 29.40 -20.78 -2.33
N PHE A 23 29.46 -21.91 -3.04
CA PHE A 23 28.51 -22.23 -4.13
C PHE A 23 27.10 -22.48 -3.62
N ALA A 24 26.94 -23.21 -2.51
CA ALA A 24 25.63 -23.42 -1.89
C ALA A 24 25.05 -22.09 -1.38
N GLY A 25 25.88 -21.23 -0.78
CA GLY A 25 25.50 -19.87 -0.41
C GLY A 25 25.10 -19.03 -1.63
N TYR A 26 25.83 -19.15 -2.74
CA TYR A 26 25.53 -18.46 -3.99
C TYR A 26 24.21 -18.96 -4.62
N GLU A 27 23.98 -20.27 -4.70
CA GLU A 27 22.70 -20.81 -5.22
C GLU A 27 21.51 -20.53 -4.29
N LEU A 28 21.71 -20.55 -2.97
CA LEU A 28 20.69 -20.11 -2.00
C LEU A 28 20.35 -18.62 -2.17
N LEU A 29 21.33 -17.78 -2.49
CA LEU A 29 21.13 -16.34 -2.77
C LEU A 29 20.55 -16.06 -4.17
N GLN A 30 20.65 -16.99 -5.11
CA GLN A 30 19.97 -16.90 -6.42
C GLN A 30 18.53 -17.42 -6.37
N ASN A 31 18.09 -17.97 -5.24
CA ASN A 31 16.73 -18.47 -5.07
C ASN A 31 15.79 -17.32 -4.67
N GLU A 32 14.97 -16.87 -5.60
CA GLU A 32 14.02 -15.76 -5.40
C GLU A 32 13.13 -15.93 -4.16
N ARG A 33 12.76 -17.17 -3.79
CA ARG A 33 11.97 -17.42 -2.58
C ARG A 33 12.75 -17.14 -1.30
N ILE A 34 14.05 -17.46 -1.29
CA ILE A 34 14.93 -17.21 -0.14
C ILE A 34 15.20 -15.72 -0.02
N LEU A 35 15.47 -15.03 -1.14
CA LEU A 35 15.61 -13.57 -1.15
C LEU A 35 14.33 -12.89 -0.64
N HIS A 36 13.15 -13.33 -1.08
CA HIS A 36 11.88 -12.81 -0.58
C HIS A 36 11.65 -13.12 0.91
N LEU A 37 12.06 -14.30 1.40
CA LEU A 37 12.01 -14.60 2.84
C LEU A 37 12.99 -13.74 3.64
N LEU A 38 14.20 -13.51 3.13
CA LEU A 38 15.20 -12.66 3.77
C LEU A 38 14.73 -11.20 3.82
N ASP A 39 14.12 -10.69 2.75
CA ASP A 39 13.47 -9.36 2.75
C ASP A 39 12.40 -9.25 3.84
N LYS A 40 11.54 -10.28 3.96
CA LYS A 40 10.52 -10.32 5.03
C LYS A 40 11.12 -10.36 6.44
N VAL A 41 12.15 -11.18 6.66
CA VAL A 41 12.83 -11.29 7.96
C VAL A 41 13.55 -9.99 8.30
N GLN A 42 14.22 -9.36 7.32
CA GLN A 42 14.88 -8.08 7.50
C GLN A 42 13.88 -6.97 7.87
N LYS A 43 12.75 -6.86 7.16
CA LYS A 43 11.66 -5.93 7.51
C LYS A 43 11.12 -6.17 8.92
N GLN A 44 11.00 -7.43 9.35
CA GLN A 44 10.59 -7.75 10.72
C GLN A 44 11.65 -7.37 11.77
N LEU A 45 12.94 -7.52 11.46
CA LEU A 45 14.04 -7.14 12.34
C LEU A 45 14.19 -5.62 12.44
N GLU A 46 13.97 -4.88 11.36
CA GLU A 46 13.94 -3.40 11.36
C GLU A 46 12.81 -2.84 12.26
N VAL A 47 11.73 -3.59 12.46
CA VAL A 47 10.68 -3.23 13.44
C VAL A 47 11.14 -3.41 14.90
N TYR A 48 12.10 -4.30 15.16
CA TYR A 48 12.61 -4.61 16.50
C TYR A 48 13.85 -3.79 16.91
N ILE A 49 14.62 -3.28 15.94
CA ILE A 49 15.77 -2.41 16.19
C ILE A 49 15.23 -0.98 16.38
N GLU A 50 15.04 -0.59 17.65
CA GLU A 50 14.65 0.75 18.15
C GLU A 50 13.95 1.67 17.12
N LYS A 51 12.62 1.55 17.00
CA LYS A 51 11.84 2.59 16.32
C LYS A 51 12.11 3.93 17.03
N PRO A 52 12.53 4.98 16.30
CA PRO A 52 12.76 6.28 16.89
C PRO A 52 11.47 6.77 17.56
N SER A 53 11.63 7.45 18.71
CA SER A 53 10.50 8.00 19.46
C SER A 53 9.61 8.83 18.54
N THR A 54 8.32 8.52 18.52
CA THR A 54 7.31 9.24 17.72
C THR A 54 6.79 10.47 18.46
N ILE A 55 7.21 10.70 19.71
CA ILE A 55 6.76 11.81 20.54
C ILE A 55 7.26 13.13 19.93
N GLY A 56 6.32 14.01 19.58
CA GLY A 56 6.61 15.34 19.02
C GLY A 56 6.77 15.39 17.49
N LEU A 57 6.68 14.25 16.80
CA LEU A 57 6.65 14.23 15.33
C LEU A 57 5.31 14.76 14.81
N ASN A 58 5.36 15.60 13.79
CA ASN A 58 4.16 16.01 13.06
C ASN A 58 3.78 14.96 11.99
N ALA A 59 2.60 15.13 11.38
CA ALA A 59 2.07 14.17 10.41
C ALA A 59 2.97 13.95 9.18
N THR A 60 3.73 14.95 8.72
CA THR A 60 4.63 14.76 7.57
C THR A 60 5.85 13.94 7.96
N GLN A 61 6.43 14.22 9.14
CA GLN A 61 7.53 13.43 9.70
C GLN A 61 7.13 11.98 9.97
N LEU A 62 5.93 11.76 10.53
CA LEU A 62 5.40 10.41 10.74
C LEU A 62 5.18 9.66 9.42
N THR A 63 4.75 10.38 8.38
CA THR A 63 4.58 9.78 7.05
C THR A 63 5.90 9.31 6.47
N ASP A 64 6.95 10.14 6.51
CA ASP A 64 8.28 9.71 6.06
C ASP A 64 8.80 8.53 6.89
N LEU A 65 8.64 8.58 8.22
CA LEU A 65 9.10 7.50 9.11
C LEU A 65 8.38 6.16 8.86
N ASN A 66 7.05 6.17 8.72
CA ASN A 66 6.26 4.94 8.69
C ASN A 66 6.03 4.38 7.29
N TYR A 67 6.10 5.23 6.26
CA TYR A 67 5.72 4.90 4.89
C TYR A 67 6.70 5.40 3.84
N GLY A 68 7.70 6.22 4.19
CA GLY A 68 8.55 6.92 3.23
C GLY A 68 9.15 6.00 2.18
N GLN A 69 9.90 4.98 2.61
CA GLN A 69 10.54 4.02 1.73
C GLN A 69 9.52 3.20 0.91
N GLU A 70 8.51 2.61 1.58
CA GLU A 70 7.46 1.83 0.90
C GLU A 70 6.74 2.66 -0.16
N ILE A 71 6.52 3.96 0.08
CA ILE A 71 5.92 4.88 -0.89
C ILE A 71 6.83 5.09 -2.09
N GLU A 72 8.14 5.27 -1.91
CA GLU A 72 9.06 5.41 -3.05
C GLU A 72 9.03 4.16 -3.94
N GLU A 73 9.05 2.98 -3.33
CA GLU A 73 9.01 1.70 -4.04
C GLU A 73 7.73 1.55 -4.88
N VAL A 74 6.55 1.81 -4.29
CA VAL A 74 5.29 1.70 -5.04
C VAL A 74 5.09 2.84 -6.04
N ALA A 75 5.64 4.03 -5.76
CA ALA A 75 5.61 5.15 -6.67
C ALA A 75 6.36 4.81 -7.96
N VAL A 76 7.54 4.21 -7.85
CA VAL A 76 8.30 3.69 -8.99
C VAL A 76 7.53 2.58 -9.70
N LYS A 77 7.04 1.58 -8.96
CA LYS A 77 6.31 0.42 -9.50
C LYS A 77 5.10 0.83 -10.36
N TYR A 78 4.33 1.83 -9.92
CA TYR A 78 3.09 2.24 -10.58
C TYR A 78 3.21 3.53 -11.39
N GLY A 79 4.41 4.12 -11.50
CA GLY A 79 4.61 5.39 -12.21
C GLY A 79 3.86 6.57 -11.58
N LEU A 80 3.75 6.59 -10.26
CA LEU A 80 3.01 7.62 -9.50
C LEU A 80 3.96 8.63 -8.85
N PRO A 81 3.55 9.90 -8.64
CA PRO A 81 4.38 10.85 -7.91
C PRO A 81 4.44 10.48 -6.41
N ALA A 82 5.62 10.12 -5.90
CA ALA A 82 5.82 9.77 -4.50
C ALA A 82 5.35 10.88 -3.54
N ASN A 83 5.65 12.14 -3.87
CA ASN A 83 5.21 13.30 -3.10
C ASN A 83 3.68 13.46 -3.03
N TYR A 84 2.95 13.05 -4.08
CA TYR A 84 1.49 13.01 -4.05
C TYR A 84 0.99 11.91 -3.10
N LEU A 85 1.59 10.71 -3.16
CA LEU A 85 1.24 9.60 -2.27
C LEU A 85 1.52 9.93 -0.80
N LYS A 86 2.69 10.51 -0.47
CA LYS A 86 3.00 10.98 0.89
C LYS A 86 1.99 12.02 1.37
N ALA A 87 1.65 12.99 0.53
CA ALA A 87 0.64 14.00 0.86
C ALA A 87 -0.73 13.37 1.14
N LEU A 88 -1.11 12.34 0.37
CA LEU A 88 -2.35 11.63 0.56
C LEU A 88 -2.37 10.85 1.88
N VAL A 89 -1.27 10.16 2.24
CA VAL A 89 -1.14 9.49 3.55
C VAL A 89 -1.30 10.47 4.71
N VAL A 90 -0.74 11.68 4.61
CA VAL A 90 -0.94 12.72 5.62
C VAL A 90 -2.42 13.07 5.76
N LEU A 91 -3.14 13.24 4.65
CA LEU A 91 -4.56 13.58 4.67
C LEU A 91 -5.45 12.46 5.21
N GLU A 92 -5.17 11.21 4.82
CA GLU A 92 -6.05 10.08 5.05
C GLU A 92 -5.82 9.41 6.41
N CYS A 93 -4.58 9.39 6.92
CA CYS A 93 -4.28 8.76 8.20
C CYS A 93 -3.30 9.54 9.10
N SER A 94 -2.90 10.76 8.73
CA SER A 94 -1.88 11.54 9.46
C SER A 94 -0.52 10.86 9.60
N GLY A 95 -0.19 9.92 8.71
CA GLY A 95 1.04 9.14 8.80
C GLY A 95 1.04 8.05 9.90
N ASN A 96 -0.11 7.77 10.52
CA ASN A 96 -0.22 6.73 11.56
C ASN A 96 -0.07 5.32 10.97
N LYS A 97 0.60 4.42 11.68
CA LYS A 97 0.70 2.98 11.40
C LYS A 97 0.66 2.22 12.73
N PRO A 98 -0.31 1.31 12.99
CA PRO A 98 -1.38 0.89 12.09
C PRO A 98 -2.43 1.98 11.86
N VAL A 99 -3.24 1.81 10.80
CA VAL A 99 -4.35 2.71 10.46
C VAL A 99 -5.66 2.09 10.93
N GLU A 100 -6.44 2.87 11.68
CA GLU A 100 -7.77 2.45 12.12
C GLU A 100 -8.78 2.46 10.95
N PRO A 101 -9.56 1.39 10.75
CA PRO A 101 -10.55 1.35 9.69
C PRO A 101 -11.80 2.17 10.06
N ARG A 102 -12.29 2.97 9.12
CA ARG A 102 -13.49 3.80 9.33
C ARG A 102 -14.70 3.18 8.65
N PHE A 103 -15.79 2.99 9.40
CA PHE A 103 -17.05 2.46 8.88
C PHE A 103 -17.94 3.55 8.29
N GLU A 104 -18.29 3.42 7.01
CA GLU A 104 -19.17 4.34 6.31
C GLU A 104 -20.62 3.84 6.26
N LYS A 105 -21.43 4.24 7.23
CA LYS A 105 -22.86 3.84 7.33
C LYS A 105 -23.65 4.11 6.05
N HIS A 106 -23.31 5.19 5.34
CA HIS A 106 -23.99 5.55 4.10
C HIS A 106 -23.63 4.60 2.94
N ILE A 107 -22.37 4.15 2.84
CA ILE A 107 -21.94 3.14 1.88
C ILE A 107 -22.59 1.79 2.20
N PHE A 108 -22.66 1.40 3.47
CA PHE A 108 -23.34 0.17 3.88
C PHE A 108 -24.79 0.11 3.42
N ARG A 109 -25.54 1.21 3.57
CA ARG A 109 -26.92 1.30 3.07
C ARG A 109 -26.99 1.15 1.55
N LYS A 110 -26.06 1.76 0.80
CA LYS A 110 -25.99 1.65 -0.66
C LYS A 110 -25.70 0.20 -1.08
N LEU A 111 -24.68 -0.45 -0.51
CA LEU A 111 -24.34 -1.84 -0.84
C LEU A 111 -25.46 -2.82 -0.46
N LYS A 112 -26.13 -2.59 0.69
CA LYS A 112 -27.30 -3.38 1.09
C LYS A 112 -28.45 -3.26 0.08
N ASN A 113 -28.67 -2.08 -0.49
CA ASN A 113 -29.67 -1.84 -1.54
C ASN A 113 -29.28 -2.52 -2.87
N VAL A 114 -28.00 -2.50 -3.24
CA VAL A 114 -27.50 -3.25 -4.42
C VAL A 114 -27.73 -4.75 -4.23
N ARG A 115 -27.37 -5.30 -3.06
CA ARG A 115 -27.64 -6.71 -2.74
C ARG A 115 -29.12 -7.05 -2.80
N SER A 116 -30.02 -6.23 -2.26
CA SER A 116 -31.44 -6.57 -2.15
C SER A 116 -32.24 -6.40 -3.43
N THR A 117 -31.70 -5.72 -4.44
CA THR A 117 -32.46 -5.27 -5.61
C THR A 117 -31.79 -5.70 -6.91
N LYS A 118 -32.40 -6.66 -7.61
CA LYS A 118 -31.92 -7.12 -8.93
C LYS A 118 -31.77 -5.95 -9.91
N GLY A 119 -30.68 -5.93 -10.66
CA GLY A 119 -30.37 -4.88 -11.64
C GLY A 119 -29.86 -3.56 -11.05
N ARG A 120 -29.77 -3.42 -9.71
CA ARG A 120 -29.09 -2.26 -9.12
C ARG A 120 -27.58 -2.43 -9.10
N TYR A 121 -26.89 -1.30 -9.16
CA TYR A 121 -25.45 -1.22 -9.05
C TYR A 121 -25.03 0.03 -8.28
N TYR A 122 -23.82 0.00 -7.75
CA TYR A 122 -23.14 1.14 -7.16
C TYR A 122 -21.71 1.18 -7.71
N GLU A 123 -21.41 2.22 -8.50
CA GLU A 123 -20.19 2.27 -9.31
C GLU A 123 -20.04 1.02 -10.17
N LYS A 124 -19.00 0.20 -9.94
CA LYS A 124 -18.75 -1.06 -10.66
C LYS A 124 -19.27 -2.30 -9.91
N VAL A 125 -19.93 -2.13 -8.77
CA VAL A 125 -20.45 -3.24 -7.94
C VAL A 125 -21.91 -3.49 -8.25
N THR A 126 -22.24 -4.70 -8.71
CA THR A 126 -23.59 -5.08 -9.13
C THR A 126 -24.29 -5.99 -8.12
N HIS A 127 -25.60 -6.18 -8.30
CA HIS A 127 -26.38 -7.15 -7.54
C HIS A 127 -25.77 -8.56 -7.61
N GLU A 128 -25.35 -9.00 -8.79
CA GLU A 128 -24.81 -10.34 -9.04
C GLU A 128 -23.56 -10.60 -8.20
N ILE A 129 -22.74 -9.57 -7.95
CA ILE A 129 -21.55 -9.67 -7.10
C ILE A 129 -21.90 -9.77 -5.61
N LEU A 130 -23.02 -9.17 -5.19
CA LEU A 130 -23.34 -9.01 -3.76
C LEU A 130 -24.50 -9.89 -3.26
N HIS A 131 -25.25 -10.55 -4.15
CA HIS A 131 -26.55 -11.16 -3.82
C HIS A 131 -26.49 -12.16 -2.65
N ASP A 132 -25.37 -12.85 -2.47
CA ASP A 132 -25.09 -13.82 -1.41
C ASP A 132 -24.26 -13.25 -0.24
N ALA A 133 -23.84 -11.98 -0.31
CA ALA A 133 -23.01 -11.35 0.72
C ALA A 133 -23.78 -11.14 2.03
N SER A 134 -23.22 -11.63 3.14
CA SER A 134 -23.76 -11.40 4.49
C SER A 134 -23.69 -9.93 4.91
N ASP A 135 -24.50 -9.52 5.89
CA ASP A 135 -24.41 -8.16 6.47
C ASP A 135 -23.01 -7.89 7.06
N ALA A 136 -22.33 -8.92 7.59
CA ALA A 136 -20.95 -8.81 8.05
C ALA A 136 -19.97 -8.54 6.90
N ALA A 137 -20.12 -9.22 5.77
CA ALA A 137 -19.34 -8.96 4.56
C ALA A 137 -19.58 -7.53 4.04
N LEU A 138 -20.85 -7.12 3.92
CA LEU A 138 -21.20 -5.75 3.51
C LEU A 138 -20.61 -4.70 4.47
N LYS A 139 -20.57 -4.97 5.78
CA LYS A 139 -19.97 -4.07 6.77
C LYS A 139 -18.47 -3.90 6.55
N ASN A 140 -17.74 -4.97 6.20
CA ASN A 140 -16.32 -4.91 5.86
C ASN A 140 -16.06 -4.18 4.53
N LEU A 141 -16.90 -4.43 3.51
CA LEU A 141 -16.84 -3.72 2.22
C LEU A 141 -17.15 -2.22 2.37
N SER A 142 -17.86 -1.83 3.43
CA SER A 142 -18.22 -0.43 3.71
C SER A 142 -17.23 0.30 4.61
N ARG A 143 -16.07 -0.30 4.91
CA ARG A 143 -14.99 0.35 5.65
C ARG A 143 -13.92 0.88 4.71
N SER A 144 -13.27 1.99 5.04
CA SER A 144 -11.99 2.36 4.44
C SER A 144 -10.83 1.66 5.14
N TRP A 145 -9.80 1.30 4.38
CA TRP A 145 -8.66 0.51 4.85
C TRP A 145 -7.32 1.12 4.41
N GLY A 146 -6.29 0.90 5.23
CA GLY A 146 -4.92 1.25 4.89
C GLY A 146 -4.61 2.75 4.86
N PRO A 147 -3.38 3.11 4.45
CA PRO A 147 -2.86 4.47 4.53
C PRO A 147 -3.53 5.44 3.54
N PHE A 148 -4.12 4.93 2.47
CA PHE A 148 -4.91 5.73 1.52
C PHE A 148 -6.42 5.66 1.78
N GLN A 149 -6.86 5.07 2.91
CA GLN A 149 -8.27 4.91 3.26
C GLN A 149 -9.14 4.35 2.11
N LEU A 150 -8.62 3.35 1.39
CA LEU A 150 -9.30 2.72 0.26
C LEU A 150 -10.59 2.04 0.73
N MET A 151 -11.72 2.38 0.10
CA MET A 151 -13.01 1.76 0.45
C MET A 151 -13.01 0.25 0.16
N GLY A 152 -13.53 -0.54 1.10
CA GLY A 152 -13.45 -1.99 1.09
C GLY A 152 -14.02 -2.65 -0.16
N TYR A 153 -15.15 -2.14 -0.66
CA TYR A 153 -15.79 -2.64 -1.87
C TYR A 153 -14.94 -2.46 -3.14
N LYS A 154 -13.87 -1.66 -3.10
CA LYS A 154 -12.91 -1.53 -4.20
C LYS A 154 -12.11 -2.82 -4.41
N CYS A 155 -11.99 -3.70 -3.42
CA CYS A 155 -11.36 -5.02 -3.60
C CYS A 155 -12.07 -5.83 -4.71
N LEU A 156 -13.39 -5.66 -4.86
CA LEU A 156 -14.18 -6.30 -5.90
C LEU A 156 -13.79 -5.80 -7.31
N GLN A 157 -13.41 -4.52 -7.42
CA GLN A 157 -12.97 -3.90 -8.68
C GLN A 157 -11.53 -4.31 -9.03
N LEU A 158 -10.71 -4.53 -8.01
CA LEU A 158 -9.32 -4.98 -8.14
C LEU A 158 -9.21 -6.50 -8.35
N ASN A 159 -10.31 -7.24 -8.21
CA ASN A 159 -10.36 -8.70 -8.19
C ASN A 159 -9.43 -9.32 -7.12
N VAL A 160 -9.51 -8.80 -5.90
CA VAL A 160 -8.73 -9.23 -4.72
C VAL A 160 -9.61 -9.42 -3.50
N LEU A 161 -9.06 -10.05 -2.46
CA LEU A 161 -9.75 -10.23 -1.20
C LEU A 161 -9.67 -8.97 -0.34
N ILE A 162 -10.67 -8.80 0.53
CA ILE A 162 -10.65 -7.72 1.53
C ILE A 162 -9.41 -7.80 2.44
N ASN A 163 -8.86 -9.00 2.63
CA ASN A 163 -7.66 -9.23 3.44
C ASN A 163 -6.43 -8.56 2.83
N ASP A 164 -6.35 -8.48 1.50
CA ASP A 164 -5.20 -7.95 0.79
C ASP A 164 -5.12 -6.42 0.96
N ILE A 165 -6.28 -5.75 0.97
CA ILE A 165 -6.36 -4.28 1.10
C ILE A 165 -6.35 -3.78 2.55
N ARG A 166 -6.43 -4.67 3.55
CA ARG A 166 -6.32 -4.34 4.98
C ARG A 166 -5.00 -4.78 5.61
N GLY A 167 -4.25 -5.65 4.93
CA GLY A 167 -3.05 -6.31 5.45
C GLY A 167 -1.77 -5.51 5.20
N GLU A 168 -0.64 -6.21 5.24
CA GLU A 168 0.69 -5.64 4.99
C GLU A 168 0.79 -4.99 3.59
N ASP A 169 0.05 -5.53 2.61
CA ASP A 169 0.04 -5.05 1.22
C ASP A 169 -0.94 -3.89 0.96
N ALA A 170 -1.59 -3.34 2.00
CA ALA A 170 -2.62 -2.32 1.84
C ALA A 170 -2.12 -1.07 1.08
N LEU A 171 -0.84 -0.71 1.27
CA LEU A 171 -0.20 0.39 0.57
C LEU A 171 -0.05 0.10 -0.93
N ASP A 172 0.41 -1.10 -1.29
CA ASP A 172 0.58 -1.52 -2.69
C ASP A 172 -0.76 -1.56 -3.44
N TRP A 173 -1.78 -2.19 -2.85
CA TRP A 173 -3.11 -2.26 -3.45
C TRP A 173 -3.78 -0.91 -3.57
N GLY A 174 -3.60 -0.04 -2.58
CA GLY A 174 -4.09 1.32 -2.66
C GLY A 174 -3.41 2.13 -3.76
N ALA A 175 -2.08 2.04 -3.89
CA ALA A 175 -1.35 2.68 -4.99
C ALA A 175 -1.77 2.15 -6.36
N LYS A 176 -1.94 0.83 -6.50
CA LYS A 176 -2.46 0.22 -7.73
C LYS A 176 -3.84 0.76 -8.10
N TRP A 177 -4.75 0.85 -7.13
CA TRP A 177 -6.08 1.41 -7.37
C TRP A 177 -6.01 2.87 -7.82
N ILE A 178 -5.15 3.68 -7.19
CA ILE A 178 -4.92 5.07 -7.57
C ILE A 178 -4.47 5.18 -9.03
N GLN A 179 -3.48 4.38 -9.43
CA GLN A 179 -2.97 4.33 -10.80
C GLN A 179 -4.08 3.98 -11.79
N MET A 180 -4.83 2.92 -11.52
CA MET A 180 -5.87 2.42 -12.43
C MET A 180 -7.04 3.39 -12.56
N GLU A 181 -7.45 4.02 -11.46
CA GLU A 181 -8.69 4.79 -11.42
C GLU A 181 -8.48 6.23 -11.89
N TYR A 182 -7.39 6.87 -11.45
CA TYR A 182 -7.14 8.28 -11.78
C TYR A 182 -5.66 8.64 -12.00
N GLY A 183 -4.79 7.65 -12.27
CA GLY A 183 -3.39 7.86 -12.61
C GLY A 183 -3.19 8.84 -13.78
N HIS A 184 -4.09 8.80 -14.77
CA HIS A 184 -4.09 9.73 -15.90
C HIS A 184 -4.17 11.22 -15.49
N LEU A 185 -4.83 11.55 -14.36
CA LEU A 185 -4.84 12.92 -13.82
C LEU A 185 -3.47 13.31 -13.26
N LEU A 186 -2.80 12.36 -12.61
CA LEU A 186 -1.47 12.56 -12.02
C LEU A 186 -0.41 12.74 -13.10
N GLU A 187 -0.45 11.95 -14.16
CA GLU A 187 0.40 12.08 -15.35
C GLU A 187 0.27 13.47 -15.99
N GLN A 188 -0.97 13.96 -16.11
CA GLN A 188 -1.28 15.30 -16.63
C GLN A 188 -0.99 16.43 -15.64
N LYS A 189 -0.41 16.13 -14.46
CA LYS A 189 -0.15 17.09 -13.36
C LYS A 189 -1.41 17.81 -12.87
N ARG A 190 -2.60 17.22 -13.06
CA ARG A 190 -3.89 17.73 -12.59
C ARG A 190 -4.13 17.35 -11.12
N PHE A 191 -3.21 17.75 -10.26
CA PHE A 191 -3.20 17.32 -8.85
C PHE A 191 -4.43 17.79 -8.06
N LYS A 192 -4.97 18.97 -8.41
CA LYS A 192 -6.21 19.49 -7.82
C LYS A 192 -7.38 18.54 -8.07
N ASP A 193 -7.51 18.08 -9.32
CA ASP A 193 -8.52 17.10 -9.70
C ASP A 193 -8.28 15.76 -9.03
N ALA A 194 -7.02 15.29 -8.99
CA ALA A 194 -6.68 14.00 -8.39
C ALA A 194 -7.02 13.94 -6.88
N PHE A 195 -6.70 14.97 -6.09
CA PHE A 195 -7.12 15.02 -4.68
C PHE A 195 -8.64 15.03 -4.52
N HIS A 196 -9.35 15.84 -5.32
CA HIS A 196 -10.80 15.89 -5.25
C HIS A 196 -11.44 14.57 -5.68
N TYR A 197 -10.87 13.91 -6.70
CA TYR A 197 -11.32 12.61 -7.18
C TYR A 197 -11.10 11.53 -6.13
N HIS A 198 -9.95 11.49 -5.45
CA HIS A 198 -9.72 10.55 -4.37
C HIS A 198 -10.80 10.65 -3.28
N ASN A 199 -11.13 11.87 -2.86
CA ASN A 199 -12.08 12.10 -1.77
C ASN A 199 -13.55 11.87 -2.17
N SER A 200 -13.93 12.21 -3.40
CA SER A 200 -15.34 12.31 -3.81
C SER A 200 -15.74 11.43 -5.00
N GLY A 201 -14.77 10.86 -5.71
CA GLY A 201 -14.97 10.19 -7.00
C GLY A 201 -15.32 11.14 -8.15
N ARG A 202 -15.08 12.45 -8.02
CA ARG A 202 -15.41 13.48 -9.02
C ARG A 202 -14.24 14.42 -9.26
N LEU A 203 -14.15 15.00 -10.46
CA LEU A 203 -13.20 16.08 -10.76
C LEU A 203 -13.49 17.33 -9.93
N PHE A 204 -12.49 18.22 -9.82
CA PHE A 204 -12.67 19.46 -9.07
C PHE A 204 -13.73 20.33 -9.78
N PRO A 205 -14.74 20.86 -9.05
CA PRO A 205 -15.83 21.61 -9.66
C PRO A 205 -15.36 22.89 -10.36
N ALA A 206 -15.95 23.18 -11.53
CA ALA A 206 -15.62 24.36 -12.32
C ALA A 206 -16.01 25.68 -11.64
N ASP A 207 -17.04 25.65 -10.78
CA ASP A 207 -17.49 26.79 -9.96
C ASP A 207 -16.54 27.12 -8.79
N GLY A 208 -15.50 26.30 -8.59
CA GLY A 208 -14.50 26.52 -7.55
C GLY A 208 -14.86 25.94 -6.18
N ILE A 209 -16.09 25.43 -5.99
CA ILE A 209 -16.60 25.01 -4.67
C ILE A 209 -16.40 23.49 -4.52
N PRO A 210 -15.46 23.02 -3.67
CA PRO A 210 -15.19 21.60 -3.54
C PRO A 210 -16.36 20.85 -2.88
N ALA A 211 -16.73 19.70 -3.45
CA ALA A 211 -17.75 18.81 -2.91
C ALA A 211 -17.12 17.74 -2.00
N THR A 212 -16.28 18.18 -1.05
CA THR A 212 -15.58 17.34 -0.08
C THR A 212 -16.10 17.61 1.33
N HIS A 213 -15.93 16.66 2.25
CA HIS A 213 -16.34 16.87 3.64
C HIS A 213 -15.52 18.00 4.31
N ASP A 214 -14.22 18.03 4.06
CA ASP A 214 -13.36 19.16 4.41
C ASP A 214 -13.14 20.03 3.16
N PRO A 215 -13.64 21.28 3.11
CA PRO A 215 -13.47 22.16 1.96
C PRO A 215 -12.00 22.51 1.69
N LYS A 216 -11.11 22.35 2.67
CA LYS A 216 -9.66 22.58 2.54
C LYS A 216 -8.88 21.32 2.16
N TYR A 217 -9.53 20.18 1.97
CA TYR A 217 -8.87 18.90 1.69
C TYR A 217 -7.88 19.02 0.51
N VAL A 218 -8.33 19.62 -0.60
CA VAL A 218 -7.53 19.78 -1.81
C VAL A 218 -6.37 20.76 -1.60
N GLU A 219 -6.62 21.89 -0.94
CA GLU A 219 -5.61 22.89 -0.63
C GLU A 219 -4.49 22.31 0.27
N LYS A 220 -4.89 21.58 1.32
CA LYS A 220 -3.97 20.88 2.21
C LYS A 220 -3.15 19.83 1.46
N GLY A 221 -3.78 19.04 0.58
CA GLY A 221 -3.10 18.06 -0.25
C GLY A 221 -2.00 18.67 -1.11
N LEU A 222 -2.29 19.77 -1.80
CA LEU A 222 -1.30 20.51 -2.59
C LEU A 222 -0.16 21.05 -1.72
N LYS A 223 -0.48 21.57 -0.52
CA LYS A 223 0.52 22.06 0.44
C LYS A 223 1.45 20.94 0.91
N TYR A 224 0.92 19.78 1.30
CA TYR A 224 1.74 18.63 1.70
C TYR A 224 2.54 18.06 0.54
N MET A 225 1.95 17.99 -0.65
CA MET A 225 2.66 17.54 -1.84
C MET A 225 3.88 18.44 -2.14
N ASN A 226 3.76 19.75 -1.93
CA ASN A 226 4.88 20.67 -2.06
C ASN A 226 5.92 20.50 -0.93
N HIS A 227 5.51 20.11 0.27
CA HIS A 227 6.44 19.80 1.36
C HIS A 227 7.37 18.63 1.00
N PHE A 228 6.83 17.58 0.38
CA PHE A 228 7.56 16.37 -0.02
C PHE A 228 8.25 16.45 -1.40
N ARG A 229 8.33 17.63 -2.02
CA ARG A 229 9.06 17.81 -3.29
C ARG A 229 10.58 17.84 -3.15
N LYS A 230 11.08 17.80 -1.91
CA LYS A 230 12.50 17.95 -1.59
C LYS A 230 13.30 16.72 -1.94
#